data_AF-A0A1B1TA75-F1
#
_entry.id   AF-A0A1B1TA75-F1
#
_cell.length_a   1.000
_cell.length_b   1.000
_cell.length_c   1.000
_cell.angle_alpha   90.00
_cell.angle_beta   90.00
_cell.angle_gamma   90.00
#
_symmetry.space_group_name_H-M   'P 1'
#
loop_
_entity.id
_entity.type
_entity.pdbx_description
1 polymer ?
#
loop_
_entity_poly.entity_id
_entity_poly.type
_entity_poly.pdbx_seq_one_letter_code
_entity_poly.pdbx_strand_id
1 'polypeptide(L)'
;MVLIQRCLLNGYMVDEWLVKSAQKYNKQSLENKDGYPAFILMPITTLEKIINWTFQSLPDEILVGMDPNPEIKNPKKIEDLYRGVNFQNKLFAGQGYILGEPHLVNRGDAFSVHHVPEEWNDGIFGEERGVRGGRFTTWLHTHPNAPAIPSMADADAAQWTEGCDMILGVRFSPEGIFPWFDDIEGTRRKLTPQEIDQKIDDLKPHIGTAITGHRIHELELISFHKRGFGINIILTDDEGNHI
;
A
#
# COMPACT_ATOMS: atom_id res chain seq x y z
N MET A 1 5.60 19.67 -9.97
CA MET A 1 6.11 18.60 -10.85
C MET A 1 7.30 17.97 -10.16
N VAL A 2 7.14 16.75 -9.66
CA VAL A 2 8.22 15.99 -9.02
C VAL A 2 9.20 15.62 -10.14
N LEU A 3 10.33 16.33 -10.24
CA LEU A 3 11.43 15.97 -11.14
C LEU A 3 12.22 14.85 -10.47
N ILE A 4 11.67 13.64 -10.52
CA ILE A 4 12.42 12.42 -10.24
C ILE A 4 12.62 11.67 -11.56
N GLN A 5 13.82 11.13 -11.73
CA GLN A 5 14.21 10.32 -12.88
C GLN A 5 13.26 9.11 -12.98
N ARG A 6 12.62 8.95 -14.15
CA ARG A 6 11.67 7.87 -14.42
C ARG A 6 12.36 6.73 -15.17
N CYS A 7 12.00 5.50 -14.83
CA CYS A 7 12.42 4.30 -15.53
C CYS A 7 11.22 3.66 -16.26
N LEU A 8 11.49 3.00 -17.38
CA LEU A 8 10.50 2.21 -18.11
C LEU A 8 10.47 0.79 -17.52
N LEU A 9 9.33 0.36 -17.00
CA LEU A 9 9.03 -1.02 -16.61
C LEU A 9 7.83 -1.51 -17.44
N ASN A 10 8.03 -2.53 -18.27
CA ASN A 10 7.00 -3.11 -19.15
C ASN A 10 6.14 -2.10 -19.94
N GLY A 11 6.72 -0.95 -20.32
CA GLY A 11 6.02 0.11 -21.07
C GLY A 11 5.39 1.21 -20.21
N TYR A 12 5.41 1.09 -18.88
CA TYR A 12 4.96 2.11 -17.94
C TYR A 12 6.14 2.89 -17.36
N MET A 13 5.98 4.21 -17.23
CA MET A 13 7.00 5.06 -16.61
C MET A 13 6.78 5.14 -15.10
N VAL A 14 7.63 4.46 -14.33
CA VAL A 14 7.62 4.46 -12.87
C VAL A 14 8.86 5.20 -12.35
N ASP A 15 8.72 5.95 -11.26
CA ASP A 15 9.86 6.67 -10.68
C ASP A 15 10.98 5.70 -10.20
N GLU A 16 12.24 5.96 -10.57
CA GLU A 16 13.40 5.06 -10.34
C GLU A 16 13.62 4.73 -8.85
N TRP A 17 13.39 5.71 -7.97
CA TRP A 17 13.52 5.51 -6.53
C TRP A 17 12.51 4.49 -6.01
N LEU A 18 11.29 4.47 -6.57
CA LEU A 18 10.23 3.57 -6.14
C LEU A 18 10.57 2.14 -6.56
N VAL A 19 11.10 1.95 -7.78
CA VAL A 19 11.57 0.64 -8.25
C VAL A 19 12.64 0.07 -7.34
N LYS A 20 13.69 0.84 -7.04
CA LYS A 20 14.78 0.39 -6.17
C LYS A 20 14.29 0.12 -4.73
N SER A 21 13.40 0.96 -4.22
CA SER A 21 12.80 0.78 -2.90
C SER A 21 11.97 -0.50 -2.84
N ALA A 22 11.20 -0.78 -3.90
CA ALA A 22 10.36 -1.95 -4.00
C ALA A 22 11.15 -3.25 -4.15
N GLN A 23 12.27 -3.24 -4.89
CA GLN A 23 13.23 -4.36 -4.92
C GLN A 23 13.77 -4.70 -3.52
N LYS A 24 14.15 -3.69 -2.75
CA LYS A 24 14.61 -3.89 -1.37
C LYS A 24 13.50 -4.39 -0.46
N TYR A 25 12.31 -3.81 -0.56
CA TYR A 25 11.13 -4.23 0.17
C TYR A 25 10.82 -5.71 -0.09
N ASN A 26 10.89 -6.15 -1.35
CA ASN A 26 10.69 -7.54 -1.75
C ASN A 26 11.77 -8.50 -1.24
N LYS A 27 13.02 -8.03 -1.12
CA LYS A 27 14.09 -8.82 -0.49
C LYS A 27 13.75 -9.10 0.97
N GLN A 28 13.30 -8.09 1.71
CA GLN A 28 12.83 -8.26 3.09
C GLN A 28 11.57 -9.14 3.15
N SER A 29 10.63 -9.01 2.19
CA SER A 29 9.47 -9.91 2.08
C SER A 29 9.89 -11.36 1.94
N LEU A 30 10.96 -11.62 1.19
CA LEU A 30 11.46 -12.97 0.91
C LEU A 30 12.16 -13.56 2.13
N GLU A 31 13.05 -12.78 2.76
CA GLU A 31 13.77 -13.18 3.98
C GLU A 31 12.82 -13.50 5.13
N ASN A 32 11.70 -12.77 5.22
CA ASN A 32 10.71 -12.94 6.30
C ASN A 32 9.49 -13.77 5.89
N LYS A 33 9.48 -14.40 4.71
CA LYS A 33 8.28 -15.07 4.14
C LYS A 33 7.64 -16.09 5.08
N ASP A 34 8.46 -16.74 5.91
CA ASP A 34 8.02 -17.78 6.85
C ASP A 34 7.18 -17.21 8.01
N GLY A 35 7.30 -15.91 8.30
CA GLY A 35 6.48 -15.22 9.30
C GLY A 35 5.08 -14.85 8.83
N TYR A 36 4.79 -14.97 7.53
CA TYR A 36 3.50 -14.56 6.96
C TYR A 36 2.64 -15.78 6.58
N PRO A 37 1.37 -15.85 7.02
CA PRO A 37 0.47 -16.93 6.64
C PRO A 37 -0.10 -16.79 5.22
N ALA A 38 0.05 -15.64 4.57
CA ALA A 38 -0.30 -15.44 3.17
C ALA A 38 0.42 -14.21 2.61
N PHE A 39 0.28 -13.99 1.30
CA PHE A 39 0.79 -12.81 0.62
C PHE A 39 -0.17 -12.31 -0.46
N ILE A 40 0.00 -11.06 -0.86
CA ILE A 40 -0.69 -10.41 -1.97
C ILE A 40 0.32 -9.79 -2.93
N LEU A 41 0.05 -9.90 -4.24
CA LEU A 41 0.88 -9.27 -5.27
C LEU A 41 0.26 -7.91 -5.60
N MET A 42 1.02 -6.84 -5.40
CA MET A 42 0.61 -5.47 -5.73
C MET A 42 1.50 -4.95 -6.86
N PRO A 43 0.93 -4.62 -8.03
CA PRO A 43 1.69 -3.97 -9.08
C PRO A 43 2.30 -2.65 -8.60
N ILE A 44 3.55 -2.39 -8.98
CA ILE A 44 4.23 -1.15 -8.62
C ILE A 44 3.53 0.09 -9.19
N THR A 45 2.86 -0.04 -10.34
CA THR A 45 2.05 1.02 -10.95
C THR A 45 0.81 1.35 -10.11
N THR A 46 0.22 0.34 -9.45
CA THR A 46 -0.89 0.49 -8.50
C THR A 46 -0.43 1.26 -7.28
N LEU A 47 0.71 0.88 -6.70
CA LEU A 47 1.31 1.60 -5.57
C LEU A 47 1.66 3.05 -5.94
N GLU A 48 2.22 3.28 -7.13
CA GLU A 48 2.56 4.62 -7.61
C GLU A 48 1.33 5.53 -7.73
N LYS A 49 0.20 5.03 -8.25
CA LYS A 49 -1.06 5.79 -8.31
C LYS A 49 -1.52 6.20 -6.91
N ILE A 50 -1.48 5.27 -5.95
CA ILE A 50 -1.85 5.52 -4.55
C ILE A 50 -0.93 6.56 -3.91
N ILE A 51 0.39 6.43 -4.08
CA ILE A 51 1.37 7.40 -3.58
C ILE A 51 1.09 8.80 -4.16
N ASN A 52 0.78 8.88 -5.45
CA ASN A 52 0.46 10.15 -6.11
C ASN A 52 -0.81 10.80 -5.53
N TRP A 53 -1.88 10.04 -5.31
CA TRP A 53 -3.10 10.56 -4.65
C TRP A 53 -2.83 10.99 -3.22
N THR A 54 -1.99 10.23 -2.50
CA THR A 54 -1.59 10.56 -1.13
C THR A 54 -0.90 11.92 -1.12
N PHE A 55 0.10 12.13 -1.97
CA PHE A 55 0.84 13.39 -2.05
C PHE A 55 -0.02 14.59 -2.48
N GLN A 56 -1.05 14.35 -3.29
CA GLN A 56 -2.04 15.37 -3.66
C GLN A 56 -3.01 15.70 -2.53
N SER A 57 -3.19 14.78 -1.58
CA SER A 57 -4.19 14.90 -0.51
C SER A 57 -3.60 15.35 0.82
N LEU A 58 -2.27 15.32 0.99
CA LEU A 58 -1.61 15.77 2.22
C LEU A 58 -2.11 17.17 2.66
N PRO A 59 -2.40 17.37 3.95
CA PRO A 59 -2.11 16.47 5.07
C PRO A 59 -3.22 15.45 5.40
N ASP A 60 -4.24 15.32 4.56
CA ASP A 60 -5.39 14.45 4.83
C ASP A 60 -5.07 12.97 4.56
N GLU A 61 -5.84 12.09 5.21
CA GLU A 61 -5.87 10.67 4.90
C GLU A 61 -6.71 10.41 3.65
N ILE A 62 -6.36 9.38 2.90
CA ILE A 62 -7.20 8.85 1.82
C ILE A 62 -7.59 7.40 2.11
N LEU A 63 -8.76 7.01 1.60
CA LEU A 63 -9.22 5.63 1.57
C LEU A 63 -9.23 5.14 0.12
N VAL A 64 -8.60 4.01 -0.13
CA VAL A 64 -8.48 3.38 -1.44
C VAL A 64 -9.06 1.97 -1.38
N GLY A 65 -9.98 1.68 -2.28
CA GLY A 65 -10.54 0.36 -2.49
C GLY A 65 -9.90 -0.33 -3.67
N MET A 66 -9.60 -1.62 -3.53
CA MET A 66 -9.02 -2.47 -4.59
C MET A 66 -9.68 -3.84 -4.60
N ASP A 67 -9.85 -4.40 -5.79
CA ASP A 67 -10.28 -5.78 -5.98
C ASP A 67 -9.19 -6.58 -6.70
N PRO A 68 -9.08 -7.90 -6.46
CA PRO A 68 -8.21 -8.76 -7.25
C PRO A 68 -8.60 -8.68 -8.73
N ASN A 69 -7.60 -8.67 -9.61
CA ASN A 69 -7.85 -8.82 -11.04
C ASN A 69 -8.18 -10.30 -11.36
N PRO A 70 -9.43 -10.65 -11.69
CA PRO A 70 -9.81 -12.04 -11.89
C PRO A 70 -9.18 -12.68 -13.13
N GLU A 71 -8.68 -11.85 -14.06
CA GLU A 71 -8.06 -12.31 -15.31
C GLU A 71 -6.58 -12.69 -15.09
N ILE A 72 -5.94 -12.18 -14.04
CA ILE A 72 -4.51 -12.37 -13.81
C ILE A 72 -4.25 -13.09 -12.48
N LYS A 73 -4.02 -14.39 -12.59
CA LYS A 73 -3.57 -15.22 -11.47
C LYS A 73 -2.12 -14.94 -11.14
N ASN A 74 -1.77 -15.14 -9.87
CA ASN A 74 -0.38 -15.07 -9.43
C ASN A 74 0.50 -16.02 -10.25
N PRO A 75 1.65 -15.56 -10.79
CA PRO A 75 2.56 -16.44 -11.48
C PRO A 75 3.08 -17.53 -10.54
N LYS A 76 3.00 -18.79 -10.97
CA LYS A 76 3.37 -19.95 -10.13
C LYS A 76 4.79 -19.85 -9.57
N LYS A 77 5.73 -19.33 -10.36
CA LYS A 77 7.12 -19.10 -9.93
C LYS A 77 7.21 -18.17 -8.72
N ILE A 78 6.37 -17.14 -8.69
CA ILE A 78 6.32 -16.15 -7.60
C ILE A 78 5.63 -16.77 -6.39
N GLU A 79 4.56 -17.52 -6.61
CA GLU A 79 3.90 -18.25 -5.52
C GLU A 79 4.85 -19.21 -4.82
N ASP A 80 5.55 -20.05 -5.58
CA ASP A 80 6.46 -21.04 -5.01
C ASP A 80 7.64 -20.41 -4.29
N LEU A 81 8.07 -19.21 -4.72
CA LEU A 81 9.16 -18.48 -4.07
C LEU A 81 8.76 -17.84 -2.74
N TYR A 82 7.59 -17.20 -2.68
CA TYR A 82 7.14 -16.44 -1.50
C TYR A 82 6.27 -17.22 -0.53
N ARG A 83 5.92 -18.47 -0.86
CA ARG A 83 5.28 -19.39 0.10
C ARG A 83 6.20 -19.65 1.29
N GLY A 84 5.79 -19.15 2.44
CA GLY A 84 6.41 -19.45 3.73
C GLY A 84 5.98 -20.80 4.29
N VAL A 85 6.68 -21.29 5.31
CA VAL A 85 6.31 -22.52 6.03
C VAL A 85 4.91 -22.44 6.69
N ASN A 86 4.48 -21.23 7.06
CA ASN A 86 3.19 -20.98 7.71
C ASN A 86 2.06 -20.65 6.72
N PHE A 87 2.30 -20.80 5.41
CA PHE A 87 1.36 -20.38 4.38
C PHE A 87 0.03 -21.16 4.44
N GLN A 88 -1.08 -20.42 4.34
CA GLN A 88 -2.45 -20.92 4.34
C GLN A 88 -3.13 -20.54 3.02
N ASN A 89 -3.74 -21.53 2.38
CA ASN A 89 -4.57 -21.30 1.19
C ASN A 89 -5.95 -20.78 1.59
N LYS A 90 -6.52 -19.89 0.77
CA LYS A 90 -7.89 -19.35 0.93
C LYS A 90 -8.11 -18.67 2.29
N LEU A 91 -7.10 -17.94 2.77
CA LEU A 91 -7.15 -17.18 4.00
C LEU A 91 -8.08 -15.96 3.88
N PHE A 92 -8.12 -15.32 2.71
CA PHE A 92 -8.91 -14.10 2.44
C PHE A 92 -9.42 -14.09 0.99
N ALA A 93 -10.43 -13.25 0.72
CA ALA A 93 -11.03 -13.10 -0.61
C ALA A 93 -10.04 -12.45 -1.60
N GLY A 94 -9.88 -13.06 -2.77
CA GLY A 94 -8.93 -12.59 -3.81
C GLY A 94 -7.52 -13.16 -3.71
N GLN A 95 -7.21 -13.99 -2.70
CA GLN A 95 -5.92 -14.68 -2.62
C GLN A 95 -5.67 -15.54 -3.87
N GLY A 96 -4.47 -15.41 -4.45
CA GLY A 96 -4.07 -16.13 -5.67
C GLY A 96 -4.19 -15.31 -6.96
N TYR A 97 -4.64 -14.07 -6.85
CA TYR A 97 -4.74 -13.11 -7.95
C TYR A 97 -3.94 -11.85 -7.63
N ILE A 98 -3.49 -11.17 -8.67
CA ILE A 98 -2.82 -9.88 -8.55
C ILE A 98 -3.85 -8.82 -8.16
N LEU A 99 -3.45 -7.86 -7.32
CA LEU A 99 -4.30 -6.72 -6.99
C LEU A 99 -4.58 -5.88 -8.24
N GLY A 100 -5.85 -5.59 -8.46
CA GLY A 100 -6.32 -4.82 -9.61
C GLY A 100 -6.21 -3.31 -9.42
N GLU A 101 -6.89 -2.58 -10.29
CA GLU A 101 -6.86 -1.13 -10.35
C GLU A 101 -7.36 -0.50 -9.02
N PRO A 102 -6.61 0.46 -8.45
CA PRO A 102 -7.02 1.13 -7.22
C PRO A 102 -8.08 2.20 -7.51
N HIS A 103 -8.98 2.41 -6.56
CA HIS A 103 -10.03 3.42 -6.64
C HIS A 103 -9.95 4.32 -5.41
N LEU A 104 -9.76 5.63 -5.60
CA LEU A 104 -9.84 6.59 -4.52
C LEU A 104 -11.31 6.73 -4.07
N VAL A 105 -11.62 6.25 -2.86
CA VAL A 105 -12.99 6.16 -2.34
C VAL A 105 -13.31 7.35 -1.45
N ASN A 106 -12.40 7.76 -0.58
CA ASN A 106 -12.64 8.86 0.36
C ASN A 106 -11.37 9.64 0.67
N ARG A 107 -11.56 10.85 1.22
CA ARG A 107 -10.51 11.70 1.77
C ARG A 107 -11.05 12.36 3.04
N GLY A 108 -10.30 12.28 4.12
CA GLY A 108 -10.71 12.82 5.42
C GLY A 108 -9.58 12.82 6.43
N ASP A 109 -9.93 13.10 7.67
CA ASP A 109 -9.02 12.90 8.80
C ASP A 109 -9.13 11.46 9.35
N ALA A 110 -8.29 11.13 10.34
CA ALA A 110 -8.26 9.83 11.01
C ALA A 110 -9.62 9.38 11.60
N PHE A 111 -10.58 10.29 11.80
CA PHE A 111 -11.89 9.98 12.36
C PHE A 111 -12.96 9.77 11.28
N SER A 112 -12.75 10.32 10.08
CA SER A 112 -13.77 10.38 9.03
C SER A 112 -13.40 9.62 7.76
N VAL A 113 -12.13 9.26 7.56
CA VAL A 113 -11.67 8.59 6.34
C VAL A 113 -12.39 7.25 6.11
N HIS A 114 -12.70 6.52 7.18
CA HIS A 114 -13.41 5.25 7.15
C HIS A 114 -14.94 5.40 6.99
N HIS A 115 -15.48 6.63 7.03
CA HIS A 115 -16.91 6.90 6.86
C HIS A 115 -17.25 7.08 5.38
N VAL A 116 -17.60 5.98 4.71
CA VAL A 116 -18.16 6.02 3.35
C VAL A 116 -19.68 6.22 3.46
N PRO A 117 -20.26 7.29 2.88
CA PRO A 117 -21.71 7.50 2.89
C PRO A 117 -22.45 6.29 2.30
N GLU A 118 -23.55 5.87 2.94
CA GLU A 118 -24.35 4.70 2.51
C GLU A 118 -24.85 4.86 1.07
N GLU A 119 -25.21 6.07 0.67
CA GLU A 119 -25.62 6.43 -0.69
C GLU A 119 -24.53 6.24 -1.77
N TRP A 120 -23.24 6.18 -1.42
CA TRP A 120 -22.15 5.87 -2.35
C TRP A 120 -21.99 4.37 -2.57
N ASN A 121 -22.29 3.55 -1.54
CA ASN A 121 -22.35 2.09 -1.64
C ASN A 121 -23.51 1.62 -2.53
N ASP A 122 -24.59 2.40 -2.60
CA ASP A 122 -25.82 1.99 -3.29
C ASP A 122 -25.97 2.57 -4.71
N GLY A 123 -25.26 3.66 -5.07
CA GLY A 123 -25.45 4.35 -6.35
C GLY A 123 -24.20 4.49 -7.23
N ILE A 124 -23.05 4.84 -6.65
CA ILE A 124 -21.83 5.18 -7.43
C ILE A 124 -21.02 3.92 -7.77
N PHE A 125 -20.93 2.98 -6.84
CA PHE A 125 -20.34 1.66 -7.09
C PHE A 125 -21.33 0.67 -7.75
N GLY A 126 -22.63 0.95 -7.65
CA GLY A 126 -23.71 0.04 -8.06
C GLY A 126 -23.86 -0.15 -9.58
N GLU A 127 -23.57 0.86 -10.42
CA GLU A 127 -23.74 0.74 -11.88
C GLU A 127 -22.71 -0.19 -12.53
N GLU A 128 -21.45 -0.24 -12.03
CA GLU A 128 -20.43 -1.18 -12.50
C GLU A 128 -20.36 -2.50 -11.71
N ARG A 129 -20.76 -2.51 -10.42
CA ARG A 129 -20.59 -3.66 -9.53
C ARG A 129 -21.87 -4.47 -9.26
N GLY A 130 -23.01 -4.01 -9.78
CA GLY A 130 -24.30 -4.69 -9.71
C GLY A 130 -24.93 -4.72 -8.32
N VAL A 131 -26.17 -5.26 -8.24
CA VAL A 131 -27.06 -5.25 -7.07
C VAL A 131 -26.54 -6.01 -5.82
N ARG A 132 -25.34 -6.61 -5.90
CA ARG A 132 -24.65 -7.31 -4.80
C ARG A 132 -23.26 -6.73 -4.45
N GLY A 133 -22.76 -5.74 -5.19
CA GLY A 133 -21.33 -5.36 -5.25
C GLY A 133 -20.90 -4.17 -4.40
N GLY A 134 -21.42 -4.02 -3.18
CA GLY A 134 -21.28 -2.78 -2.41
C GLY A 134 -19.91 -2.49 -1.78
N ARG A 135 -18.92 -3.40 -1.81
CA ARG A 135 -17.64 -3.18 -1.11
C ARG A 135 -16.45 -3.80 -1.85
N PHE A 136 -15.33 -3.07 -1.88
CA PHE A 136 -14.04 -3.62 -2.30
C PHE A 136 -13.60 -4.73 -1.35
N THR A 137 -12.92 -5.73 -1.90
CA THR A 137 -12.37 -6.83 -1.11
C THR A 137 -11.15 -6.41 -0.30
N THR A 138 -10.30 -5.51 -0.81
CA THR A 138 -9.08 -5.04 -0.15
C THR A 138 -9.11 -3.53 -0.01
N TRP A 139 -8.65 -3.03 1.14
CA TRP A 139 -8.62 -1.61 1.47
C TRP A 139 -7.20 -1.15 1.79
N LEU A 140 -6.90 0.09 1.43
CA LEU A 140 -5.69 0.80 1.86
C LEU A 140 -6.10 2.18 2.35
N HIS A 141 -5.65 2.55 3.53
CA HIS A 141 -5.69 3.94 3.98
C HIS A 141 -4.28 4.43 4.28
N THR A 142 -4.14 5.76 4.34
CA THR A 142 -2.84 6.40 4.58
C THR A 142 -2.79 6.99 5.97
N HIS A 143 -1.60 6.98 6.58
CA HIS A 143 -1.30 7.63 7.85
C HIS A 143 -0.35 8.82 7.62
N PRO A 144 -0.86 10.05 7.42
CA PRO A 144 -0.07 11.27 7.29
C PRO A 144 0.67 11.59 8.60
N ASN A 145 1.99 11.73 8.53
CA ASN A 145 2.89 11.91 9.68
C ASN A 145 2.74 10.85 10.79
N ALA A 146 2.32 9.64 10.43
CA ALA A 146 2.29 8.51 11.35
C ALA A 146 2.84 7.23 10.66
N PRO A 147 3.46 6.33 11.43
CA PRO A 147 3.97 5.07 10.90
C PRO A 147 2.84 4.13 10.48
N ALA A 148 3.17 3.16 9.65
CA ALA A 148 2.21 2.18 9.14
C ALA A 148 1.92 1.11 10.21
N ILE A 149 1.08 1.45 11.19
CA ILE A 149 0.73 0.61 12.34
C ILE A 149 -0.78 0.71 12.56
N PRO A 150 -1.51 -0.42 12.68
CA PRO A 150 -2.96 -0.38 12.86
C PRO A 150 -3.33 0.21 14.22
N SER A 151 -4.22 1.18 14.22
CA SER A 151 -4.94 1.66 15.40
C SER A 151 -6.10 0.72 15.77
N MET A 152 -6.76 0.98 16.90
CA MET A 152 -7.98 0.25 17.27
C MET A 152 -9.10 0.48 16.24
N ALA A 153 -9.22 1.69 15.69
CA ALA A 153 -10.22 2.00 14.67
C ALA A 153 -9.96 1.20 13.39
N ASP A 154 -8.70 1.03 13.01
CA ASP A 154 -8.33 0.24 11.82
C ASP A 154 -8.60 -1.24 12.04
N ALA A 155 -8.36 -1.76 13.25
CA ALA A 155 -8.68 -3.14 13.61
C ALA A 155 -10.19 -3.41 13.60
N ASP A 156 -11.01 -2.45 14.03
CA ASP A 156 -12.47 -2.50 13.99
C ASP A 156 -13.01 -2.42 12.56
N ALA A 157 -12.48 -1.50 11.74
CA ALA A 157 -12.83 -1.38 10.33
C ALA A 157 -12.51 -2.67 9.57
N ALA A 158 -11.33 -3.26 9.81
CA ALA A 158 -10.88 -4.48 9.15
C ALA A 158 -11.77 -5.70 9.41
N GLN A 159 -12.58 -5.72 10.48
CA GLN A 159 -13.52 -6.82 10.72
C GLN A 159 -14.53 -7.01 9.57
N TRP A 160 -14.80 -5.93 8.82
CA TRP A 160 -15.72 -5.92 7.69
C TRP A 160 -15.05 -6.17 6.34
N THR A 161 -13.72 -6.32 6.31
CA THR A 161 -12.93 -6.59 5.11
C THR A 161 -12.89 -8.10 4.82
N GLU A 162 -13.11 -8.47 3.56
CA GLU A 162 -13.05 -9.86 3.11
C GLU A 162 -11.66 -10.28 2.64
N GLY A 163 -10.91 -9.34 2.06
CA GLY A 163 -9.52 -9.47 1.63
C GLY A 163 -8.55 -9.04 2.73
N CYS A 164 -7.74 -8.02 2.43
CA CYS A 164 -6.77 -7.46 3.37
C CYS A 164 -7.00 -5.97 3.60
N ASP A 165 -6.59 -5.50 4.78
CA ASP A 165 -6.40 -4.08 5.05
C ASP A 165 -4.92 -3.74 4.92
N MET A 166 -4.65 -2.50 4.49
CA MET A 166 -3.32 -1.98 4.25
C MET A 166 -3.18 -0.57 4.79
N ILE A 167 -1.98 -0.24 5.22
CA ILE A 167 -1.65 1.09 5.74
C ILE A 167 -0.42 1.60 5.00
N LEU A 168 -0.52 2.81 4.46
CA LEU A 168 0.62 3.57 3.92
C LEU A 168 0.94 4.72 4.87
N GLY A 169 1.96 4.54 5.72
CA GLY A 169 2.51 5.60 6.57
C GLY A 169 3.38 6.55 5.76
N VAL A 170 3.24 7.86 6.00
CA VAL A 170 3.95 8.91 5.24
C VAL A 170 4.56 9.94 6.17
N ARG A 171 5.89 9.99 6.26
CA ARG A 171 6.61 11.04 6.99
C ARG A 171 6.87 12.23 6.08
N PHE A 172 6.46 13.43 6.48
CA PHE A 172 6.70 14.64 5.70
C PHE A 172 6.96 15.89 6.56
N SER A 173 7.45 16.96 5.94
CA SER A 173 7.56 18.28 6.58
C SER A 173 7.03 19.42 5.68
N PRO A 174 6.48 20.52 6.25
CA PRO A 174 6.23 20.75 7.67
C PRO A 174 5.26 19.72 8.26
N GLU A 175 5.50 19.35 9.52
CA GLU A 175 4.65 18.38 10.22
C GLU A 175 3.25 18.96 10.44
N GLY A 176 2.26 18.08 10.48
CA GLY A 176 0.91 18.40 10.88
C GLY A 176 0.79 18.54 12.40
N ILE A 177 -0.44 18.44 12.91
CA ILE A 177 -0.70 18.57 14.35
C ILE A 177 -0.10 17.39 15.14
N PHE A 178 0.06 16.23 14.50
CA PHE A 178 0.64 15.04 15.12
C PHE A 178 2.07 14.79 14.62
N PRO A 179 3.05 14.63 15.52
CA PRO A 179 4.43 14.34 15.16
C PRO A 179 4.59 12.88 14.75
N TRP A 180 5.63 12.61 13.97
CA TRP A 180 6.05 11.25 13.66
C TRP A 180 6.50 10.52 14.94
N PHE A 181 5.98 9.31 15.17
CA PHE A 181 6.32 8.49 16.33
C PHE A 181 7.45 7.50 16.01
N ASP A 182 8.63 7.70 16.60
CA ASP A 182 9.81 6.87 16.33
C ASP A 182 9.87 5.57 17.17
N ASP A 183 9.26 5.56 18.37
CA ASP A 183 9.34 4.45 19.36
C ASP A 183 8.02 3.66 19.48
N ILE A 184 7.56 3.02 18.40
CA ILE A 184 6.39 2.12 18.45
C ILE A 184 6.82 0.68 18.18
N GLU A 185 6.31 -0.24 19.03
CA GLU A 185 6.49 -1.69 18.85
C GLU A 185 5.83 -2.18 17.56
N GLY A 186 6.54 -2.99 16.78
CA GLY A 186 6.04 -3.57 15.53
C GLY A 186 7.12 -3.64 14.45
N THR A 187 6.92 -4.51 13.46
CA THR A 187 7.84 -4.63 12.32
C THR A 187 7.52 -3.53 11.30
N ARG A 188 8.30 -2.44 11.32
CA ARG A 188 8.17 -1.36 10.33
C ARG A 188 8.74 -1.78 8.99
N ARG A 189 8.00 -1.53 7.90
CA ARG A 189 8.38 -1.92 6.54
C ARG A 189 8.53 -0.71 5.64
N LYS A 190 9.76 -0.21 5.56
CA LYS A 190 10.10 1.05 4.89
C LYS A 190 10.19 0.92 3.37
N LEU A 191 9.77 1.98 2.69
CA LEU A 191 9.92 2.26 1.25
C LEU A 191 10.72 3.56 1.09
N THR A 192 11.99 3.55 1.53
CA THR A 192 12.83 4.76 1.58
C THR A 192 14.03 4.71 0.62
N PRO A 193 14.38 5.83 -0.04
CA PRO A 193 15.59 5.94 -0.84
C PRO A 193 16.89 5.96 -0.04
N GLN A 194 16.86 6.34 1.24
CA GLN A 194 18.06 6.55 2.08
C GLN A 194 18.96 5.31 2.17
N GLU A 195 18.39 4.12 2.01
CA GLU A 195 19.18 2.89 2.05
C GLU A 195 19.73 2.45 0.68
N ILE A 196 19.47 3.22 -0.38
CA ILE A 196 19.76 2.88 -1.78
C ILE A 196 21.06 3.54 -2.26
N ASP A 197 21.52 4.62 -1.62
CA ASP A 197 22.79 5.25 -1.96
C ASP A 197 23.43 5.98 -0.78
N GLN A 198 24.44 5.36 -0.16
CA GLN A 198 25.22 5.93 0.95
C GLN A 198 25.91 7.27 0.59
N LYS A 199 25.99 7.62 -0.71
CA LYS A 199 26.63 8.87 -1.17
C LYS A 199 25.66 10.04 -1.35
N ILE A 200 24.34 9.81 -1.31
CA ILE A 200 23.31 10.84 -1.55
C ILE A 200 22.85 11.51 -0.24
N ASP A 201 23.40 11.10 0.90
CA ASP A 201 22.93 11.44 2.25
C ASP A 201 22.94 12.96 2.55
N ASP A 202 23.89 13.71 1.99
CA ASP A 202 24.02 15.15 2.31
C ASP A 202 23.29 16.10 1.33
N LEU A 203 22.87 15.62 0.16
CA LEU A 203 22.39 16.50 -0.93
C LEU A 203 20.88 16.42 -1.21
N LYS A 204 20.20 15.33 -0.83
CA LYS A 204 18.73 15.19 -0.92
C LYS A 204 18.18 14.39 0.27
N PRO A 205 17.89 15.04 1.42
CA PRO A 205 17.44 14.35 2.63
C PRO A 205 15.98 13.81 2.55
N HIS A 206 15.30 13.98 1.41
CA HIS A 206 13.89 13.67 1.24
C HIS A 206 13.63 13.05 -0.14
N ILE A 207 12.65 12.11 -0.21
CA ILE A 207 12.18 11.43 -1.44
C ILE A 207 11.85 12.45 -2.53
N GLY A 208 11.13 13.50 -2.16
CA GLY A 208 10.68 14.53 -3.08
C GLY A 208 9.82 15.58 -2.38
N THR A 209 9.33 16.54 -3.15
CA THR A 209 8.37 17.53 -2.66
C THR A 209 7.02 17.27 -3.32
N ALA A 210 6.00 16.98 -2.52
CA ALA A 210 4.63 16.82 -2.96
C ALA A 210 4.09 18.12 -3.57
N ILE A 211 3.03 18.01 -4.38
CA ILE A 211 2.39 19.18 -5.03
C ILE A 211 1.83 20.18 -4.01
N THR A 212 1.49 19.70 -2.82
CA THR A 212 1.03 20.47 -1.66
C THR A 212 2.15 21.25 -0.98
N GLY A 213 3.40 21.10 -1.42
CA GLY A 213 4.58 21.77 -0.86
C GLY A 213 5.28 21.01 0.26
N HIS A 214 4.73 19.88 0.71
CA HIS A 214 5.32 19.03 1.73
C HIS A 214 6.55 18.28 1.19
N ARG A 215 7.64 18.24 1.97
CA ARG A 215 8.83 17.41 1.70
C ARG A 215 8.58 16.02 2.26
N ILE A 216 8.66 14.99 1.43
CA ILE A 216 8.40 13.60 1.82
C ILE A 216 9.70 12.94 2.24
N HIS A 217 9.79 12.45 3.47
CA HIS A 217 11.01 11.86 4.03
C HIS A 217 10.99 10.34 3.95
N GLU A 218 9.85 9.73 4.28
CA GLU A 218 9.75 8.28 4.43
C GLU A 218 8.34 7.79 4.11
N LEU A 219 8.28 6.56 3.59
CA LEU A 219 7.04 5.81 3.36
C LEU A 219 7.17 4.46 4.06
N GLU A 220 6.07 3.97 4.64
CA GLU A 220 5.98 2.63 5.21
C GLU A 220 4.71 1.94 4.69
N LEU A 221 4.80 0.66 4.32
CA LEU A 221 3.66 -0.07 3.77
C LEU A 221 3.52 -1.41 4.50
N ILE A 222 2.34 -1.67 5.05
CA ILE A 222 1.99 -2.97 5.65
C ILE A 222 0.63 -3.45 5.17
N SER A 223 0.39 -4.75 5.32
CA SER A 223 -0.94 -5.34 5.17
C SER A 223 -1.23 -6.30 6.32
N PHE A 224 -2.49 -6.40 6.69
CA PHE A 224 -2.97 -7.31 7.71
C PHE A 224 -4.35 -7.86 7.37
N HIS A 225 -4.67 -9.00 7.96
CA HIS A 225 -5.97 -9.64 7.89
C HIS A 225 -6.72 -9.42 9.20
N LYS A 226 -8.06 -9.38 9.16
CA LYS A 226 -8.94 -9.16 10.34
C LYS A 226 -8.73 -10.09 11.54
N ARG A 227 -8.05 -11.22 11.32
CA ARG A 227 -7.62 -12.16 12.38
C ARG A 227 -6.34 -11.69 13.12
N GLY A 228 -5.79 -10.52 12.79
CA GLY A 228 -4.58 -9.96 13.40
C GLY A 228 -3.26 -10.48 12.80
N PHE A 229 -3.31 -11.16 11.66
CA PHE A 229 -2.08 -11.62 11.00
C PHE A 229 -1.56 -10.55 10.06
N GLY A 230 -0.24 -10.33 10.05
CA GLY A 230 0.41 -9.63 8.95
C GLY A 230 0.25 -10.44 7.66
N ILE A 231 -0.03 -9.76 6.55
CA ILE A 231 -0.07 -10.34 5.21
C ILE A 231 1.11 -9.76 4.43
N ASN A 232 1.90 -10.62 3.80
CA ASN A 232 3.07 -10.16 3.08
C ASN A 232 2.61 -9.42 1.81
N ILE A 233 3.18 -8.25 1.54
CA ILE A 233 2.99 -7.58 0.25
C ILE A 233 4.22 -7.89 -0.59
N ILE A 234 4.01 -8.29 -1.84
CA ILE A 234 5.06 -8.43 -2.83
C ILE A 234 4.78 -7.40 -3.93
N LEU A 235 5.74 -6.52 -4.17
CA LEU A 235 5.63 -5.50 -5.21
C LEU A 235 6.07 -6.12 -6.54
N THR A 236 5.22 -6.08 -7.56
CA THR A 236 5.46 -6.77 -8.82
C THR A 236 5.38 -5.80 -10.00
N ASP A 237 5.71 -6.28 -11.19
CA ASP A 237 5.20 -5.65 -12.41
C ASP A 237 3.68 -5.92 -12.54
N ASP A 238 3.07 -5.37 -13.60
CA ASP A 238 1.63 -5.50 -13.84
C ASP A 238 1.17 -6.93 -14.21
N GLU A 239 2.12 -7.80 -14.56
CA GLU A 239 1.88 -9.22 -14.85
C GLU A 239 2.17 -10.13 -13.64
N GLY A 240 2.59 -9.54 -12.51
CA GLY A 240 2.84 -10.24 -11.26
C GLY A 240 4.24 -10.81 -11.13
N ASN A 241 5.16 -10.49 -12.04
CA ASN A 241 6.55 -10.91 -11.97
C ASN A 241 7.39 -9.99 -11.08
N HIS A 242 8.60 -10.43 -10.74
CA HIS A 242 9.55 -9.60 -10.01
C HIS A 242 9.96 -8.36 -10.81
N ILE A 243 10.09 -7.27 -10.07
CA ILE A 243 10.81 -6.04 -10.45
C ILE A 243 12.25 -6.06 -9.95
#